data_AF-A0A942UNB5-F1
#
_entry.id   AF-A0A942UNB5-F1
#
_cell.length_a   1.000
_cell.length_b   1.000
_cell.length_c   1.000
_cell.angle_alpha   90.00
_cell.angle_beta   90.00
_cell.angle_gamma   90.00
#
_symmetry.space_group_name_H-M   'P 1'
#
loop_
_entity.id
_entity.type
_entity.pdbx_description
1 polymer ?
#
loop_
_entity_poly.entity_id
_entity_poly.type
_entity_poly.pdbx_seq_one_letter_code
_entity_poly.pdbx_strand_id
1 'polypeptide(L)'
;MNIFQYQGQEEDHYTHILMCILDYKNQLILPQFIKGLITQESSGFQYSSLSIHTRTKFCPQPQKKYEYVIGIAPYKSGLTHSELEDNSGSIPDAWICGGNFNLLFEFKIRGVLDEGQISAHKRLINKEDVQVIRLTWDNVMDSLVDIETDDEILNYLLRNFLMLKSRFRSKRRSSGMPKEIISHINKSDELHFVITGSKAHKPYKVEKIFGGKIELLKDDLSGITVARGFIARYVNQNKDLLPFDYIGDATVINDYCVAPGRAEKKNLWNQWRLGSFLKK
;
A
#
# COMPACT_ATOMS: atom_id res chain seq x y z
N MET A 1 -6.91 -24.08 -12.15
CA MET A 1 -6.33 -23.42 -13.33
C MET A 1 -6.48 -21.92 -13.10
N ASN A 2 -5.47 -21.26 -12.53
CA ASN A 2 -5.51 -19.84 -12.14
C ASN A 2 -4.77 -19.03 -13.19
N ILE A 3 -5.50 -18.60 -14.22
CA ILE A 3 -4.98 -17.83 -15.34
C ILE A 3 -5.53 -16.41 -15.13
N PHE A 4 -4.66 -15.52 -14.64
CA PHE A 4 -4.87 -14.08 -14.34
C PHE A 4 -5.77 -13.70 -13.14
N GLN A 5 -5.21 -13.77 -11.93
CA GLN A 5 -5.54 -12.79 -10.88
C GLN A 5 -4.49 -11.67 -10.95
N TYR A 6 -4.56 -10.85 -12.00
CA TYR A 6 -3.74 -9.64 -12.09
C TYR A 6 -4.36 -8.60 -11.16
N GLN A 7 -3.60 -8.12 -10.16
CA GLN A 7 -4.13 -7.20 -9.14
C GLN A 7 -4.64 -5.89 -9.75
N GLY A 8 -4.02 -5.43 -10.85
CA GLY A 8 -4.51 -4.27 -11.60
C GLY A 8 -5.86 -4.50 -12.27
N GLN A 9 -6.18 -5.73 -12.72
CA GLN A 9 -7.48 -6.02 -13.33
C GLN A 9 -8.62 -5.97 -12.31
N GLU A 10 -8.37 -6.37 -11.07
CA GLU A 10 -9.36 -6.31 -9.99
C GLU A 10 -9.64 -4.84 -9.59
N GLU A 11 -8.58 -4.02 -9.52
CA GLU A 11 -8.67 -2.57 -9.26
C GLU A 11 -9.43 -1.83 -10.37
N ASP A 12 -8.99 -2.00 -11.62
CA ASP A 12 -9.63 -1.41 -12.79
C ASP A 12 -11.12 -1.80 -12.86
N HIS A 13 -11.44 -3.06 -12.52
CA HIS A 13 -12.81 -3.55 -12.54
C HIS A 13 -13.69 -2.89 -11.49
N TYR A 14 -13.22 -2.74 -10.25
CA TYR A 14 -14.01 -2.11 -9.19
C TYR A 14 -14.15 -0.60 -9.41
N THR A 15 -13.10 0.07 -9.89
CA THR A 15 -13.22 1.47 -10.30
C THR A 15 -14.23 1.62 -11.43
N HIS A 16 -14.16 0.76 -12.45
CA HIS A 16 -15.11 0.80 -13.56
C HIS A 16 -16.56 0.59 -13.10
N ILE A 17 -16.83 -0.40 -12.24
CA ILE A 17 -18.18 -0.62 -11.71
C ILE A 17 -18.67 0.62 -10.95
N LEU A 18 -17.84 1.19 -10.06
CA LEU A 18 -18.22 2.39 -9.32
C LEU A 18 -18.56 3.54 -10.27
N MET A 19 -17.72 3.79 -11.27
CA MET A 19 -17.96 4.85 -12.26
C MET A 19 -19.24 4.59 -13.07
N CYS A 20 -19.54 3.35 -13.45
CA CYS A 20 -20.80 3.02 -14.13
C CYS A 20 -22.04 3.25 -13.24
N ILE A 21 -21.95 2.92 -11.95
CA ILE A 21 -23.03 3.19 -10.99
C ILE A 21 -23.26 4.69 -10.85
N LEU A 22 -22.18 5.47 -10.76
CA LEU A 22 -22.25 6.92 -10.64
C LEU A 22 -22.67 7.62 -11.94
N ASP A 23 -22.42 7.01 -13.10
CA ASP A 23 -22.84 7.56 -14.41
C ASP A 23 -24.30 7.26 -14.76
N TYR A 24 -24.90 6.27 -14.06
CA TYR A 24 -26.25 5.80 -14.34
C TYR A 24 -27.30 6.93 -14.32
N LYS A 25 -28.20 6.90 -15.33
CA LYS A 25 -29.35 7.79 -15.49
C LYS A 25 -29.00 9.27 -15.34
N ASN A 26 -28.07 9.73 -16.19
CA ASN A 26 -27.55 11.11 -16.19
C ASN A 26 -26.97 11.49 -14.82
N GLN A 27 -26.21 10.56 -14.24
CA GLN A 27 -25.49 10.74 -12.98
C GLN A 27 -26.40 11.16 -11.81
N LEU A 28 -27.58 10.53 -11.72
CA LEU A 28 -28.65 10.86 -10.78
C LEU A 28 -28.17 11.03 -9.33
N ILE A 29 -27.25 10.15 -8.90
CA ILE A 29 -26.75 10.11 -7.52
C ILE A 29 -25.36 10.73 -7.34
N LEU A 30 -24.69 11.11 -8.42
CA LEU A 30 -23.33 11.64 -8.36
C LEU A 30 -23.21 12.87 -7.44
N PRO A 31 -24.15 13.84 -7.45
CA PRO A 31 -24.09 14.95 -6.51
C PRO A 31 -24.17 14.51 -5.04
N GLN A 32 -25.01 13.53 -4.72
CA GLN A 32 -25.15 13.00 -3.36
C GLN A 32 -23.86 12.30 -2.92
N PHE A 33 -23.32 11.45 -3.80
CA PHE A 33 -22.05 10.75 -3.58
C PHE A 33 -20.90 11.72 -3.29
N ILE A 34 -20.67 12.73 -4.14
CA ILE A 34 -19.56 13.67 -3.96
C ILE A 34 -19.72 14.50 -2.68
N LYS A 35 -20.95 14.90 -2.33
CA LYS A 35 -21.23 15.61 -1.07
C LYS A 35 -20.97 14.74 0.15
N GLY A 36 -21.31 13.46 0.09
CA GLY A 36 -20.99 12.50 1.16
C GLY A 36 -19.50 12.22 1.26
N LEU A 37 -18.80 12.15 0.12
CA LEU A 37 -17.38 11.78 0.07
C LEU A 37 -16.45 12.90 0.57
N ILE A 38 -16.71 14.15 0.17
CA ILE A 38 -15.88 15.33 0.46
C ILE A 38 -16.76 16.53 0.83
N THR A 39 -17.49 16.42 1.94
CA THR A 39 -18.54 17.38 2.33
C THR A 39 -18.05 18.82 2.43
N GLN A 40 -16.85 19.06 2.96
CA GLN A 40 -16.33 20.41 3.13
C GLN A 40 -15.94 21.03 1.78
N GLU A 41 -15.19 20.29 0.98
CA GLU A 41 -14.64 20.73 -0.30
C GLU A 41 -15.73 20.90 -1.37
N SER A 42 -16.77 20.06 -1.32
CA SER A 42 -17.89 20.07 -2.27
C SER A 42 -18.94 21.15 -2.02
N SER A 43 -18.87 21.87 -0.90
CA SER A 43 -19.84 22.91 -0.53
C SER A 43 -20.02 24.00 -1.61
N GLY A 44 -18.98 24.29 -2.40
CA GLY A 44 -19.00 25.27 -3.48
C GLY A 44 -19.24 24.70 -4.89
N PHE A 45 -19.51 23.40 -5.02
CA PHE A 45 -19.58 22.74 -6.32
C PHE A 45 -20.89 23.03 -7.07
N GLN A 46 -20.76 23.28 -8.37
CA GLN A 46 -21.87 23.39 -9.32
C GLN A 46 -22.02 22.06 -10.06
N TYR A 47 -23.09 21.34 -9.74
CA TYR A 47 -23.40 20.03 -10.32
C TYR A 47 -24.16 20.11 -11.65
N SER A 48 -23.78 21.07 -12.50
CA SER A 48 -24.21 21.16 -13.89
C SER A 48 -23.19 20.51 -14.82
N SER A 49 -23.62 20.05 -15.99
CA SER A 49 -22.73 19.50 -17.03
C SER A 49 -21.80 18.39 -16.51
N LEU A 50 -22.34 17.50 -15.69
CA LEU A 50 -21.60 16.41 -15.08
C LEU A 50 -21.10 15.43 -16.16
N SER A 51 -19.87 14.96 -15.99
CA SER A 51 -19.30 13.91 -16.84
C SER A 51 -18.26 13.09 -16.08
N ILE A 52 -18.21 11.80 -16.41
CA ILE A 52 -17.27 10.84 -15.85
C ILE A 52 -16.43 10.28 -16.99
N HIS A 53 -15.11 10.23 -16.81
CA HIS A 53 -14.17 9.72 -17.83
C HIS A 53 -13.19 8.77 -17.16
N THR A 54 -13.12 7.52 -17.60
CA THR A 54 -12.19 6.54 -17.05
C THR A 54 -10.92 6.48 -17.89
N ARG A 55 -9.78 6.16 -17.26
CA ARG A 55 -8.49 5.89 -17.93
C ARG A 55 -8.07 6.97 -18.94
N THR A 56 -8.39 8.22 -18.65
CA THR A 56 -8.09 9.36 -19.54
C THR A 56 -6.92 10.14 -18.96
N LYS A 57 -5.81 10.22 -19.71
CA LYS A 57 -4.56 10.83 -19.21
C LYS A 57 -4.73 12.32 -18.91
N PHE A 58 -5.30 13.08 -19.82
CA PHE A 58 -5.45 14.52 -19.67
C PHE A 58 -6.85 14.88 -19.18
N CYS A 59 -6.97 15.96 -18.42
CA CYS A 59 -8.28 16.44 -18.00
C CYS A 59 -9.13 16.73 -19.25
N PRO A 60 -10.33 16.14 -19.37
CA PRO A 60 -11.19 16.30 -20.55
C PRO A 60 -11.87 17.67 -20.60
N GLN A 61 -11.69 18.49 -19.56
CA GLN A 61 -12.34 19.78 -19.39
C GLN A 61 -11.28 20.86 -19.14
N PRO A 62 -11.57 22.12 -19.47
CA PRO A 62 -10.72 23.24 -19.10
C PRO A 62 -10.54 23.34 -17.58
N GLN A 63 -9.53 24.08 -17.17
CA GLN A 63 -9.27 24.39 -15.76
C GLN A 63 -10.47 25.10 -15.13
N LYS A 64 -10.80 24.69 -13.90
CA LYS A 64 -11.91 25.22 -13.12
C LYS A 64 -11.44 25.73 -11.75
N LYS A 65 -12.38 26.34 -11.02
CA LYS A 65 -12.11 26.91 -9.69
C LYS A 65 -11.66 25.83 -8.71
N TYR A 66 -12.37 24.71 -8.70
CA TYR A 66 -12.14 23.59 -7.80
C TYR A 66 -11.44 22.44 -8.55
N GLU A 67 -10.23 22.10 -8.12
CA GLU A 67 -9.37 21.14 -8.79
C GLU A 67 -8.69 20.29 -7.72
N TYR A 68 -9.02 19.00 -7.69
CA TYR A 68 -8.55 18.10 -6.64
C TYR A 68 -8.05 16.79 -7.19
N VAL A 69 -6.98 16.27 -6.58
CA VAL A 69 -6.60 14.86 -6.68
C VAL A 69 -7.18 14.11 -5.49
N ILE A 70 -8.02 13.12 -5.73
CA ILE A 70 -8.63 12.29 -4.70
C ILE A 70 -7.98 10.91 -4.76
N GLY A 71 -7.19 10.60 -3.74
CA GLY A 71 -6.58 9.29 -3.58
C GLY A 71 -7.39 8.43 -2.61
N ILE A 72 -7.86 7.26 -3.07
CA ILE A 72 -8.64 6.31 -2.26
C ILE A 72 -7.83 5.03 -2.09
N ALA A 73 -7.50 4.68 -0.85
CA ALA A 73 -6.77 3.44 -0.55
C ALA A 73 -7.24 2.81 0.76
N PRO A 74 -6.89 1.55 1.08
CA PRO A 74 -7.26 0.96 2.37
C PRO A 74 -6.68 1.71 3.58
N TYR A 75 -5.57 2.42 3.39
CA TYR A 75 -4.91 3.22 4.43
C TYR A 75 -4.60 4.61 3.89
N LYS A 76 -4.70 5.64 4.76
CA LYS A 76 -4.46 7.04 4.39
C LYS A 76 -2.98 7.38 4.15
N SER A 77 -2.03 6.58 4.65
CA SER A 77 -0.60 6.82 4.48
C SER A 77 -0.13 6.38 3.08
N GLY A 78 0.66 7.20 2.39
CA GLY A 78 1.32 6.85 1.13
C GLY A 78 2.69 6.20 1.31
N LEU A 79 3.22 5.57 0.25
CA LEU A 79 4.63 5.18 0.17
C LEU A 79 5.46 6.37 -0.28
N THR A 80 6.56 6.62 0.43
CA THR A 80 7.59 7.56 -0.03
C THR A 80 8.06 7.17 -1.42
N HIS A 81 8.07 8.16 -2.31
CA HIS A 81 8.52 8.00 -3.69
C HIS A 81 10.00 7.61 -3.76
N SER A 82 10.34 6.67 -4.65
CA SER A 82 11.70 6.34 -5.02
C SER A 82 12.11 7.17 -6.23
N GLU A 83 13.21 7.92 -6.13
CA GLU A 83 13.76 8.74 -7.25
C GLU A 83 14.16 7.90 -8.49
N LEU A 84 14.20 6.56 -8.35
CA LEU A 84 14.52 5.63 -9.43
C LEU A 84 13.30 5.19 -10.25
N GLU A 85 12.07 5.53 -9.83
CA GLU A 85 10.83 5.13 -10.51
C GLU A 85 10.27 6.27 -11.37
N ASP A 86 10.26 6.11 -12.70
CA ASP A 86 9.61 7.07 -13.59
C ASP A 86 8.08 6.86 -13.63
N ASN A 87 7.37 7.80 -13.02
CA ASN A 87 5.91 7.85 -12.99
C ASN A 87 5.29 8.84 -14.00
N SER A 88 6.07 9.39 -14.94
CA SER A 88 5.58 10.35 -15.96
C SER A 88 4.51 9.77 -16.91
N GLY A 89 4.49 8.44 -17.03
CA GLY A 89 3.49 7.68 -17.78
C GLY A 89 2.17 7.43 -17.05
N SER A 90 2.04 7.80 -15.78
CA SER A 90 0.86 7.49 -14.96
C SER A 90 -0.42 8.07 -15.58
N ILE A 91 -1.47 7.24 -15.62
CA ILE A 91 -2.81 7.60 -16.11
C ILE A 91 -3.75 7.47 -14.92
N PRO A 92 -4.53 8.51 -14.59
CA PRO A 92 -5.49 8.43 -13.50
C PRO A 92 -6.59 7.44 -13.83
N ASP A 93 -7.14 6.81 -12.79
CA ASP A 93 -8.18 5.82 -12.96
C ASP A 93 -9.49 6.45 -13.47
N ALA A 94 -9.85 7.63 -12.95
CA ALA A 94 -11.03 8.35 -13.38
C ALA A 94 -10.93 9.88 -13.21
N TRP A 95 -11.73 10.58 -14.00
CA TRP A 95 -12.06 11.98 -13.86
C TRP A 95 -13.56 12.13 -13.63
N ILE A 96 -13.94 13.01 -12.71
CA ILE A 96 -15.31 13.47 -12.54
C ILE A 96 -15.31 14.99 -12.65
N CYS A 97 -16.06 15.51 -13.62
CA CYS A 97 -16.09 16.93 -13.94
C CYS A 97 -17.51 17.48 -13.78
N GLY A 98 -17.65 18.69 -13.26
CA GLY A 98 -18.91 19.44 -13.20
C GLY A 98 -18.72 20.90 -13.61
N GLY A 99 -19.71 21.76 -13.39
CA GLY A 99 -19.73 23.13 -13.91
C GLY A 99 -18.50 23.97 -13.50
N ASN A 100 -18.05 23.84 -12.25
CA ASN A 100 -16.94 24.61 -11.70
C ASN A 100 -15.88 23.76 -10.97
N PHE A 101 -15.90 22.44 -11.16
CA PHE A 101 -14.93 21.54 -10.55
C PHE A 101 -14.44 20.45 -11.52
N ASN A 102 -13.19 20.01 -11.36
CA ASN A 102 -12.69 18.75 -11.89
C ASN A 102 -12.01 17.96 -10.75
N LEU A 103 -12.30 16.67 -10.68
CA LEU A 103 -11.77 15.74 -9.69
C LEU A 103 -11.03 14.62 -10.42
N LEU A 104 -9.76 14.44 -10.12
CA LEU A 104 -8.96 13.32 -10.57
C LEU A 104 -8.95 12.25 -9.47
N PHE A 105 -9.35 11.03 -9.79
CA PHE A 105 -9.35 9.91 -8.85
C PHE A 105 -8.22 8.92 -9.14
N GLU A 106 -7.57 8.49 -8.06
CA GLU A 106 -6.64 7.36 -8.04
C GLU A 106 -7.10 6.36 -6.97
N PHE A 107 -7.36 5.13 -7.35
CA PHE A 107 -7.84 4.08 -6.47
C PHE A 107 -6.74 3.06 -6.21
N LYS A 108 -6.72 2.55 -4.97
CA LYS A 108 -6.01 1.34 -4.60
C LYS A 108 -6.97 0.45 -3.85
N ILE A 109 -7.20 -0.76 -4.32
CA ILE A 109 -8.07 -1.73 -3.60
C ILE A 109 -7.29 -2.50 -2.52
N ARG A 110 -5.95 -2.52 -2.65
CA ARG A 110 -5.01 -3.10 -1.70
C ARG A 110 -3.73 -2.24 -1.68
N GLY A 111 -3.06 -2.18 -0.54
CA GLY A 111 -1.81 -1.42 -0.41
C GLY A 111 -2.04 0.03 -0.01
N VAL A 112 -1.24 0.93 -0.59
CA VAL A 112 -1.19 2.37 -0.28
C VAL A 112 -0.93 3.14 -1.56
N LEU A 113 -1.21 4.44 -1.55
CA LEU A 113 -0.97 5.32 -2.69
C LEU A 113 0.54 5.57 -2.87
N ASP A 114 1.00 5.58 -4.11
CA ASP A 114 2.37 6.00 -4.46
C ASP A 114 2.42 7.53 -4.60
N GLU A 115 3.25 8.19 -3.79
CA GLU A 115 3.43 9.65 -3.85
C GLU A 115 4.01 10.12 -5.19
N GLY A 116 4.75 9.26 -5.90
CA GLY A 116 5.23 9.53 -7.26
C GLY A 116 4.09 9.63 -8.27
N GLN A 117 3.14 8.69 -8.22
CA GLN A 117 1.91 8.72 -9.03
C GLN A 117 1.06 9.95 -8.72
N ILE A 118 0.86 10.24 -7.42
CA ILE A 118 0.11 11.44 -7.00
C ILE A 118 0.77 12.72 -7.52
N SER A 119 2.10 12.80 -7.44
CA SER A 119 2.85 13.94 -7.97
C SER A 119 2.75 14.07 -9.49
N ALA A 120 2.74 12.94 -10.21
CA ALA A 120 2.46 12.92 -11.65
C ALA A 120 1.05 13.42 -11.96
N HIS A 121 0.06 13.01 -11.16
CA HIS A 121 -1.34 13.43 -11.33
C HIS A 121 -1.57 14.90 -11.03
N LYS A 122 -0.87 15.48 -10.04
CA LYS A 122 -0.89 16.94 -9.83
C LYS A 122 -0.47 17.71 -11.07
N ARG A 123 0.57 17.24 -11.80
CA ARG A 123 1.04 17.89 -13.02
C ARG A 123 0.04 17.85 -14.19
N LEU A 124 -0.94 16.94 -14.14
CA LEU A 124 -2.01 16.87 -15.13
C LEU A 124 -3.07 17.96 -14.92
N ILE A 125 -3.10 18.55 -13.72
CA ILE A 125 -3.97 19.67 -13.38
C ILE A 125 -3.12 20.94 -13.50
N ASN A 126 -3.50 21.83 -14.41
CA ASN A 126 -2.74 23.05 -14.72
C ASN A 126 -2.93 24.15 -13.64
N LYS A 127 -2.61 23.84 -12.38
CA LYS A 127 -2.75 24.74 -11.22
C LYS A 127 -1.55 24.52 -10.28
N GLU A 128 -0.98 25.59 -9.74
CA GLU A 128 0.24 25.49 -8.92
C GLU A 128 -0.01 24.77 -7.58
N ASP A 129 -1.17 25.01 -6.94
CA ASP A 129 -1.52 24.44 -5.63
C ASP A 129 -2.68 23.44 -5.71
N VAL A 130 -2.45 22.32 -6.39
CA VAL A 130 -3.43 21.22 -6.44
C VAL A 130 -3.49 20.53 -5.09
N GLN A 131 -4.66 20.60 -4.45
CA GLN A 131 -4.92 19.92 -3.18
C GLN A 131 -5.14 18.42 -3.43
N VAL A 132 -4.57 17.60 -2.53
CA VAL A 132 -4.76 16.14 -2.52
C VAL A 132 -5.63 15.78 -1.34
N ILE A 133 -6.74 15.12 -1.61
CA ILE A 133 -7.64 14.58 -0.57
C ILE A 133 -7.37 13.08 -0.46
N ARG A 134 -7.01 12.62 0.74
CA ARG A 134 -6.70 11.20 1.02
C ARG A 134 -7.83 10.56 1.79
N LEU A 135 -8.52 9.63 1.13
CA LEU A 135 -9.69 8.94 1.66
C LEU A 135 -9.47 7.44 1.71
N THR A 136 -10.34 6.75 2.43
CA THR A 136 -10.38 5.28 2.43
C THR A 136 -11.61 4.75 1.71
N TRP A 137 -11.59 3.44 1.42
CA TRP A 137 -12.79 2.75 0.95
C TRP A 137 -13.94 2.80 1.94
N ASP A 138 -13.68 3.01 3.24
CA ASP A 138 -14.76 3.27 4.19
C ASP A 138 -15.48 4.57 3.84
N ASN A 139 -14.75 5.65 3.55
CA ASN A 139 -15.37 6.92 3.13
C ASN A 139 -16.21 6.76 1.85
N VAL A 140 -15.74 5.99 0.88
CA VAL A 140 -16.52 5.70 -0.34
C VAL A 140 -17.80 4.94 0.00
N MET A 141 -17.70 3.90 0.81
CA MET A 141 -18.83 3.04 1.14
C MET A 141 -19.85 3.81 1.98
N ASP A 142 -19.42 4.59 2.95
CA ASP A 142 -20.28 5.42 3.78
C ASP A 142 -21.00 6.47 2.91
N SER A 143 -20.30 7.12 1.98
CA SER A 143 -20.91 8.07 1.02
C SER A 143 -21.92 7.44 0.05
N LEU A 144 -21.89 6.11 -0.13
CA LEU A 144 -22.85 5.37 -0.96
C LEU A 144 -24.03 4.84 -0.14
N VAL A 145 -23.82 4.52 1.15
CA VAL A 145 -24.87 4.05 2.07
C VAL A 145 -25.92 5.13 2.31
N ASP A 146 -25.48 6.39 2.39
CA ASP A 146 -26.36 7.53 2.71
C ASP A 146 -27.13 8.08 1.49
N ILE A 147 -27.03 7.42 0.33
CA ILE A 147 -27.72 7.85 -0.90
C ILE A 147 -29.17 7.36 -0.87
N GLU A 148 -30.10 8.30 -0.95
CA GLU A 148 -31.53 8.02 -1.07
C GLU A 148 -31.96 8.12 -2.53
N THR A 149 -32.59 7.07 -3.05
CA THR A 149 -33.14 7.03 -4.41
C THR A 149 -34.32 6.06 -4.51
N ASP A 150 -35.35 6.46 -5.27
CA ASP A 150 -36.49 5.59 -5.59
C ASP A 150 -36.20 4.62 -6.76
N ASP A 151 -35.02 4.71 -7.39
CA ASP A 151 -34.66 3.88 -8.53
C ASP A 151 -34.23 2.47 -8.07
N GLU A 152 -35.09 1.48 -8.32
CA GLU A 152 -34.87 0.10 -7.88
C GLU A 152 -33.59 -0.54 -8.45
N ILE A 153 -33.24 -0.22 -9.70
CA ILE A 153 -32.02 -0.71 -10.35
C ILE A 153 -30.82 -0.12 -9.63
N LEU A 154 -30.84 1.19 -9.35
CA LEU A 154 -29.75 1.86 -8.65
C LEU A 154 -29.58 1.33 -7.22
N ASN A 155 -30.68 1.13 -6.51
CA ASN A 155 -30.67 0.48 -5.19
C ASN A 155 -30.05 -0.92 -5.24
N TYR A 156 -30.39 -1.72 -6.26
CA TYR A 156 -29.78 -3.03 -6.46
C TYR A 156 -28.27 -2.92 -6.73
N LEU A 157 -27.84 -2.02 -7.61
CA LEU A 157 -26.43 -1.81 -7.96
C LEU A 157 -25.61 -1.36 -6.74
N LEU A 158 -26.12 -0.38 -5.99
CA LEU A 158 -25.48 0.11 -4.76
C LEU A 158 -25.32 -1.02 -3.73
N ARG A 159 -26.38 -1.78 -3.45
CA ARG A 159 -26.32 -2.91 -2.50
C ARG A 159 -25.28 -3.95 -2.93
N ASN A 160 -25.24 -4.31 -4.20
CA ASN A 160 -24.25 -5.27 -4.71
C ASN A 160 -22.82 -4.72 -4.59
N PHE A 161 -22.62 -3.44 -4.88
CA PHE A 161 -21.31 -2.81 -4.75
C PHE A 161 -20.85 -2.76 -3.29
N LEU A 162 -21.74 -2.38 -2.35
CA LEU A 162 -21.44 -2.35 -0.91
C LEU A 162 -21.02 -3.73 -0.38
N MET A 163 -21.60 -4.82 -0.91
CA MET A 163 -21.19 -6.18 -0.54
C MET A 163 -19.75 -6.51 -0.96
N LEU A 164 -19.21 -5.85 -1.98
CA LEU A 164 -17.83 -6.02 -2.45
C LEU A 164 -16.80 -5.51 -1.43
N LYS A 165 -17.16 -4.62 -0.51
CA LYS A 165 -16.28 -4.13 0.57
C LYS A 165 -15.60 -5.28 1.32
N SER A 166 -16.32 -6.38 1.52
CA SER A 166 -15.80 -7.59 2.17
C SER A 166 -14.65 -8.28 1.40
N ARG A 167 -14.55 -8.03 0.09
CA ARG A 167 -13.49 -8.53 -0.82
C ARG A 167 -12.29 -7.60 -0.89
N PHE A 168 -12.45 -6.33 -0.50
CA PHE A 168 -11.36 -5.34 -0.40
C PHE A 168 -10.48 -5.58 0.84
N ARG A 169 -10.45 -6.82 1.32
CA ARG A 169 -9.45 -7.27 2.28
C ARG A 169 -8.12 -7.18 1.57
N SER A 170 -7.29 -6.23 2.00
CA SER A 170 -5.84 -6.41 1.90
C SER A 170 -5.58 -7.84 2.37
N LYS A 171 -4.92 -8.67 1.54
CA LYS A 171 -4.47 -10.00 1.97
C LYS A 171 -3.95 -9.81 3.39
N ARG A 172 -4.59 -10.49 4.36
CA ARG A 172 -4.23 -10.47 5.78
C ARG A 172 -2.71 -10.35 5.79
N ARG A 173 -2.13 -9.25 6.30
CA ARG A 173 -0.67 -9.08 6.37
C ARG A 173 -0.17 -10.43 6.84
N SER A 174 0.52 -11.17 5.97
CA SER A 174 1.04 -12.48 6.32
C SER A 174 1.74 -12.28 7.64
N SER A 175 1.22 -12.93 8.68
CA SER A 175 1.72 -12.76 10.03
C SER A 175 3.23 -12.97 9.99
N GLY A 176 3.98 -11.88 10.10
CA GLY A 176 5.40 -11.90 10.43
C GLY A 176 6.41 -12.23 9.34
N MET A 177 6.21 -11.85 8.07
CA MET A 177 7.36 -11.64 7.18
C MET A 177 7.05 -10.49 6.23
N PRO A 178 7.64 -9.30 6.45
CA PRO A 178 7.65 -8.29 5.41
C PRO A 178 8.59 -8.77 4.28
N LYS A 179 8.44 -8.22 3.07
CA LYS A 179 9.21 -8.58 1.86
C LYS A 179 10.71 -8.18 1.97
N GLU A 180 11.31 -8.47 3.10
CA GLU A 180 12.58 -7.89 3.54
C GLU A 180 13.74 -8.80 3.26
N ILE A 181 13.46 -10.09 3.01
CA ILE A 181 14.48 -11.02 2.54
C ILE A 181 14.80 -10.67 1.09
N ILE A 182 15.93 -10.00 0.87
CA ILE A 182 16.40 -9.56 -0.43
C ILE A 182 17.18 -10.65 -1.17
N SER A 183 17.71 -11.65 -0.46
CA SER A 183 18.34 -12.83 -1.08
C SER A 183 18.49 -14.00 -0.09
N HIS A 184 18.89 -15.17 -0.60
CA HIS A 184 19.24 -16.36 0.18
C HIS A 184 20.72 -16.76 0.02
N ILE A 185 21.59 -15.79 -0.24
CA ILE A 185 23.01 -16.03 -0.50
C ILE A 185 23.72 -16.48 0.78
N ASN A 186 24.54 -17.53 0.66
CA ASN A 186 25.41 -17.97 1.74
C ASN A 186 26.51 -16.91 1.99
N LYS A 187 26.60 -16.45 3.25
CA LYS A 187 27.57 -15.46 3.71
C LYS A 187 28.31 -15.96 4.95
N SER A 188 28.65 -17.25 4.99
CA SER A 188 29.36 -17.89 6.11
C SER A 188 30.67 -17.21 6.49
N ASP A 189 31.33 -16.58 5.51
CA ASP A 189 32.65 -15.95 5.69
C ASP A 189 32.53 -14.47 6.13
N GLU A 190 31.33 -13.92 6.16
CA GLU A 190 31.04 -12.56 6.62
C GLU A 190 30.38 -12.57 8.01
N LEU A 191 30.21 -11.38 8.61
CA LEU A 191 29.36 -11.26 9.80
C LEU A 191 27.95 -11.73 9.45
N HIS A 192 27.45 -12.68 10.22
CA HIS A 192 26.08 -13.14 10.14
C HIS A 192 25.55 -13.54 11.51
N PHE A 193 24.23 -13.62 11.60
CA PHE A 193 23.53 -14.03 12.81
C PHE A 193 22.91 -15.41 12.61
N VAL A 194 23.04 -16.30 13.58
CA VAL A 194 22.35 -17.59 13.56
C VAL A 194 21.10 -17.48 14.43
N ILE A 195 19.95 -17.79 13.84
CA ILE A 195 18.68 -17.87 14.56
C ILE A 195 18.28 -19.33 14.67
N THR A 196 18.33 -19.88 15.89
CA THR A 196 17.93 -21.26 16.16
C THR A 196 16.55 -21.29 16.81
N GLY A 197 15.58 -21.97 16.21
CA GLY A 197 14.25 -22.14 16.77
C GLY A 197 13.21 -22.56 15.75
N SER A 198 12.02 -22.95 16.23
CA SER A 198 10.87 -23.21 15.36
C SER A 198 9.55 -22.95 16.08
N LYS A 199 8.42 -23.02 15.37
CA LYS A 199 7.09 -22.91 16.03
C LYS A 199 6.90 -23.98 17.11
N ALA A 200 7.46 -25.17 16.92
CA ALA A 200 7.40 -26.29 17.85
C ALA A 200 8.56 -26.30 18.87
N HIS A 201 9.66 -25.60 18.58
CA HIS A 201 10.85 -25.56 19.42
C HIS A 201 11.14 -24.11 19.81
N LYS A 202 10.60 -23.72 20.96
CA LYS A 202 10.84 -22.44 21.63
C LYS A 202 11.66 -22.68 22.91
N PRO A 203 12.39 -21.68 23.41
CA PRO A 203 12.56 -20.32 22.86
C PRO A 203 13.47 -20.26 21.63
N TYR A 204 13.44 -19.14 20.90
CA TYR A 204 14.38 -18.84 19.81
C TYR A 204 15.67 -18.25 20.39
N LYS A 205 16.79 -18.68 19.83
CA LYS A 205 18.14 -18.23 20.15
C LYS A 205 18.76 -17.44 19.00
N VAL A 206 19.51 -16.39 19.31
CA VAL A 206 20.27 -15.56 18.38
C VAL A 206 21.74 -15.56 18.77
N GLU A 207 22.60 -15.97 17.84
CA GLU A 207 24.05 -15.95 17.96
C GLU A 207 24.65 -15.05 16.88
N LYS A 208 25.78 -14.41 17.18
CA LYS A 208 26.59 -13.64 16.24
C LYS A 208 27.81 -14.47 15.86
N ILE A 209 28.07 -14.59 14.55
CA ILE A 209 29.24 -15.30 14.03
C ILE A 209 30.10 -14.33 13.22
N PHE A 210 31.38 -14.22 13.59
CA PHE A 210 32.37 -13.46 12.84
C PHE A 210 33.78 -13.97 13.12
N GLY A 211 34.59 -14.15 12.07
CA GLY A 211 35.99 -14.56 12.22
C GLY A 211 36.18 -15.87 13.00
N GLY A 212 35.26 -16.84 12.81
CA GLY A 212 35.27 -18.12 13.52
C GLY A 212 34.82 -18.07 14.99
N LYS A 213 34.49 -16.90 15.53
CA LYS A 213 33.96 -16.74 16.89
C LYS A 213 32.43 -16.78 16.86
N ILE A 214 31.84 -17.50 17.82
CA ILE A 214 30.40 -17.57 18.06
C ILE A 214 30.11 -16.90 19.39
N GLU A 215 29.24 -15.90 19.39
CA GLU A 215 28.80 -15.18 20.58
C GLU A 215 27.28 -15.29 20.74
N LEU A 216 26.83 -15.77 21.91
CA LEU A 216 25.40 -15.81 22.23
C LEU A 216 24.90 -14.40 22.58
N LEU A 217 23.93 -13.90 21.82
CA LEU A 217 23.35 -12.57 22.08
C LEU A 217 22.04 -12.64 22.87
N LYS A 218 21.20 -13.65 22.60
CA LYS A 218 19.88 -13.81 23.25
C LYS A 218 19.34 -15.23 23.06
N ASP A 219 18.59 -15.77 24.03
CA ASP A 219 18.08 -17.15 24.01
C ASP A 219 16.63 -17.33 24.48
N ASP A 220 15.91 -16.26 24.78
CA ASP A 220 14.54 -16.27 25.35
C ASP A 220 13.48 -15.65 24.41
N LEU A 221 13.70 -15.73 23.08
CA LEU A 221 12.86 -15.02 22.11
C LEU A 221 11.62 -15.84 21.72
N SER A 222 10.48 -15.17 21.59
CA SER A 222 9.17 -15.84 21.38
C SER A 222 8.89 -16.27 19.93
N GLY A 223 9.70 -15.81 18.97
CA GLY A 223 9.54 -16.12 17.54
C GLY A 223 10.58 -15.47 16.63
N ILE A 224 10.62 -15.91 15.38
CA ILE A 224 11.56 -15.46 14.34
C ILE A 224 11.54 -13.95 14.08
N THR A 225 10.35 -13.33 14.03
CA THR A 225 10.22 -11.88 13.82
C THR A 225 10.76 -11.10 15.02
N VAL A 226 10.59 -11.62 16.23
CA VAL A 226 11.12 -11.00 17.46
C VAL A 226 12.64 -11.13 17.50
N ALA A 227 13.19 -12.26 17.05
CA ALA A 227 14.63 -12.47 16.90
C ALA A 227 15.27 -11.48 15.90
N ARG A 228 14.68 -11.30 14.71
CA ARG A 228 15.16 -10.29 13.74
C ARG A 228 15.02 -8.86 14.23
N GLY A 229 13.91 -8.54 14.91
CA GLY A 229 13.74 -7.24 15.57
C GLY A 229 14.79 -6.99 16.67
N PHE A 230 15.20 -8.05 17.39
CA PHE A 230 16.31 -7.97 18.33
C PHE A 230 17.64 -7.72 17.61
N ILE A 231 17.95 -8.48 16.55
CA ILE A 231 19.17 -8.28 15.74
C ILE A 231 19.24 -6.84 15.22
N ALA A 232 18.14 -6.31 14.69
CA ALA A 232 18.10 -4.95 14.16
C ALA A 232 18.43 -3.90 15.22
N ARG A 233 17.84 -4.03 16.43
CA ARG A 233 18.17 -3.14 17.55
C ARG A 233 19.62 -3.29 18.00
N TYR A 234 20.10 -4.53 18.11
CA TYR A 234 21.50 -4.81 18.48
C TYR A 234 22.47 -4.18 17.48
N VAL A 235 22.24 -4.38 16.18
CA VAL A 235 23.04 -3.78 15.10
C VAL A 235 23.01 -2.26 15.18
N ASN A 236 21.84 -1.65 15.34
CA ASN A 236 21.72 -0.20 15.40
C ASN A 236 22.45 0.41 16.62
N GLN A 237 22.45 -0.29 17.75
CA GLN A 237 23.13 0.14 18.98
C GLN A 237 24.65 -0.06 18.93
N ASN A 238 25.13 -1.05 18.18
CA ASN A 238 26.55 -1.44 18.14
C ASN A 238 27.20 -1.18 16.77
N LYS A 239 26.57 -0.36 15.93
CA LYS A 239 26.98 -0.13 14.53
C LYS A 239 28.45 0.25 14.37
N ASP A 240 29.00 1.01 15.31
CA ASP A 240 30.40 1.48 15.25
C ASP A 240 31.42 0.40 15.62
N LEU A 241 30.97 -0.73 16.19
CA LEU A 241 31.80 -1.86 16.64
C LEU A 241 31.68 -3.07 15.73
N LEU A 242 30.76 -3.06 14.77
CA LEU A 242 30.48 -4.20 13.93
C LEU A 242 31.19 -4.06 12.57
N PRO A 243 31.73 -5.16 12.02
CA PRO A 243 32.56 -5.16 10.82
C PRO A 243 31.72 -5.16 9.54
N PHE A 244 30.88 -4.12 9.33
CA PHE A 244 30.17 -3.88 8.08
C PHE A 244 29.96 -2.38 7.82
N ASP A 245 29.68 -2.03 6.57
CA ASP A 245 29.33 -0.67 6.17
C ASP A 245 27.89 -0.34 6.59
N TYR A 246 27.75 0.50 7.62
CA TYR A 246 26.44 0.96 8.07
C TYR A 246 25.93 2.09 7.16
N ILE A 247 24.84 1.83 6.44
CA ILE A 247 24.17 2.76 5.51
C ILE A 247 22.71 2.98 5.99
N GLY A 248 22.54 3.17 7.30
CA GLY A 248 21.21 3.38 7.90
C GLY A 248 20.23 2.26 7.58
N ASP A 249 19.02 2.64 7.15
CA ASP A 249 17.95 1.70 6.79
C ASP A 249 18.31 0.72 5.67
N ALA A 250 19.26 1.07 4.80
CA ALA A 250 19.68 0.26 3.66
C ALA A 250 20.70 -0.83 4.01
N THR A 251 21.29 -0.79 5.21
CA THR A 251 22.29 -1.75 5.68
C THR A 251 21.78 -3.19 5.54
N VAL A 252 22.54 -4.07 4.89
CA VAL A 252 22.15 -5.47 4.69
C VAL A 252 22.65 -6.33 5.84
N ILE A 253 21.74 -7.12 6.42
CA ILE A 253 21.97 -8.03 7.52
C ILE A 253 21.81 -9.47 7.02
N ASN A 254 22.78 -10.31 7.35
CA ASN A 254 22.77 -11.74 7.01
C ASN A 254 22.30 -12.55 8.23
N ASP A 255 21.34 -13.45 8.04
CA ASP A 255 21.02 -14.49 9.02
C ASP A 255 20.99 -15.90 8.42
N TYR A 256 21.25 -16.88 9.28
CA TYR A 256 21.10 -18.30 9.00
C TYR A 256 20.10 -18.91 9.98
N CYS A 257 18.96 -19.35 9.46
CA CYS A 257 17.88 -19.91 10.25
C CYS A 257 18.04 -21.42 10.39
N VAL A 258 18.18 -21.89 11.63
CA VAL A 258 18.30 -23.30 12.00
C VAL A 258 17.02 -23.76 12.68
N ALA A 259 16.35 -24.76 12.11
CA ALA A 259 15.14 -25.34 12.69
C ALA A 259 15.47 -26.67 13.40
N PRO A 260 15.44 -26.72 14.75
CA PRO A 260 15.77 -27.95 15.49
C PRO A 260 14.89 -29.14 15.06
N GLY A 261 15.51 -30.32 14.99
CA GLY A 261 14.83 -31.56 14.61
C GLY A 261 14.48 -31.67 13.12
N ARG A 262 15.01 -30.80 12.26
CA ARG A 262 14.88 -30.90 10.80
C ARG A 262 16.24 -31.16 10.16
N ALA A 263 16.23 -31.81 9.00
CA ALA A 263 17.44 -32.01 8.20
C ALA A 263 18.08 -30.67 7.82
N GLU A 264 19.42 -30.59 7.86
CA GLU A 264 20.20 -29.36 7.62
C GLU A 264 19.88 -28.68 6.28
N LYS A 265 19.52 -29.47 5.25
CA LYS A 265 19.07 -28.94 3.95
C LYS A 265 17.82 -28.04 4.02
N LYS A 266 17.12 -28.02 5.16
CA LYS A 266 15.96 -27.14 5.41
C LYS A 266 16.32 -25.86 6.14
N ASN A 267 17.57 -25.70 6.57
CA ASN A 267 18.07 -24.44 7.09
C ASN A 267 18.23 -23.45 5.94
N LEU A 268 18.05 -22.16 6.23
CA LEU A 268 17.96 -21.13 5.20
C LEU A 268 18.83 -19.94 5.54
N TRP A 269 19.67 -19.54 4.60
CA TRP A 269 20.30 -18.23 4.57
C TRP A 269 19.28 -17.18 4.17
N ASN A 270 19.31 -16.02 4.82
CA ASN A 270 18.48 -14.89 4.45
C ASN A 270 19.32 -13.61 4.58
N GLN A 271 19.16 -12.71 3.60
CA GLN A 271 19.66 -11.35 3.68
C GLN A 271 18.49 -10.40 3.81
N TRP A 272 18.54 -9.42 4.70
CA TRP A 272 17.47 -8.43 4.87
C TRP A 272 18.00 -7.05 5.22
N ARG A 273 17.25 -5.98 4.91
CA ARG A 273 17.70 -4.60 5.17
C ARG A 273 17.40 -4.18 6.60
N LEU A 274 18.23 -3.37 7.24
CA LEU A 274 18.07 -3.02 8.65
C LEU A 274 16.76 -2.24 8.95
N GLY A 275 16.40 -1.29 8.08
CA GLY A 275 15.24 -0.40 8.29
C GLY A 275 13.89 -1.12 8.36
N SER A 276 13.82 -2.28 7.71
CA SER A 276 12.74 -3.27 7.78
C SER A 276 12.25 -3.60 9.19
N PHE A 277 13.19 -3.72 10.13
CA PHE A 277 12.90 -4.18 11.49
C PHE A 277 13.07 -3.08 12.54
N LEU A 278 13.57 -1.90 12.15
CA LEU A 278 13.65 -0.71 13.02
C LEU A 278 12.38 0.13 12.97
N LYS A 279 11.63 0.12 11.86
CA LYS A 279 10.36 0.86 11.72
C LYS A 279 9.17 0.05 12.27
N LYS A 280 8.99 0.06 13.58
CA LYS A 280 7.73 -0.31 14.23
C LYS A 280 7.40 0.63 15.37
#